data_AF-A0A844SWF6-F1
#
_entry.id   AF-A0A844SWF6-F1
#
_cell.length_a   1.000
_cell.length_b   1.000
_cell.length_c   1.000
_cell.angle_alpha   90.00
_cell.angle_beta   90.00
_cell.angle_gamma   90.00
#
_symmetry.space_group_name_H-M   'P 1'
#
loop_
_entity.id
_entity.type
_entity.pdbx_description
1 polymer ?
#
loop_
_entity_poly.entity_id
_entity_poly.type
_entity_poly.pdbx_seq_one_letter_code
_entity_poly.pdbx_strand_id
1 'polypeptide(L)'
;MPKQSALPSQLPPRLIGREAAAAYVCLSPTIFDKLVSEGRMPKPRQLSSHRKAWDVRELDVAVDSLPRDEDGNDGAEFGWKE
;
A
#
# COMPACT_ATOMS: atom_id res chain seq x y z
N MET A 1 20.37 2.13 -4.63
CA MET A 1 19.86 1.52 -5.88
C MET A 1 18.79 0.50 -5.54
N PRO A 2 17.57 0.59 -6.08
CA PRO A 2 16.54 -0.41 -5.84
C PRO A 2 16.99 -1.76 -6.42
N LYS A 3 17.00 -2.82 -5.60
CA LYS A 3 17.37 -4.20 -6.00
C LYS A 3 16.41 -4.84 -7.02
N GLN A 4 15.43 -4.07 -7.51
CA GLN A 4 14.42 -4.51 -8.47
C GLN A 4 14.99 -4.63 -9.90
N SER A 5 16.14 -4.00 -10.19
CA SER A 5 16.81 -4.10 -11.50
C SER A 5 17.37 -5.50 -11.83
N ALA A 6 17.38 -6.43 -10.87
CA ALA A 6 17.82 -7.81 -11.11
C ALA A 6 16.73 -8.69 -11.74
N LEU A 7 15.49 -8.22 -11.80
CA LEU A 7 14.39 -8.92 -12.46
C LEU A 7 14.25 -8.42 -13.92
N PRO A 8 13.81 -9.30 -14.84
CA PRO A 8 13.42 -8.84 -16.18
C PRO A 8 12.33 -7.76 -16.04
N SER A 9 12.39 -6.72 -16.87
CA SER A 9 11.45 -5.59 -16.85
C SER A 9 9.98 -6.00 -17.02
N GLN A 10 9.74 -7.21 -17.55
CA GLN A 10 8.40 -7.78 -17.74
C GLN A 10 7.85 -8.52 -16.51
N LEU A 11 8.65 -8.72 -15.47
CA LEU A 11 8.20 -9.39 -14.25
C LEU A 11 7.86 -8.33 -13.18
N PRO A 12 6.57 -8.00 -12.98
CA PRO A 12 6.19 -7.04 -11.97
C PRO A 12 6.61 -7.56 -10.58
N PRO A 13 7.28 -6.72 -9.76
CA PRO A 13 7.74 -7.14 -8.45
C PRO A 13 6.54 -7.45 -7.56
N ARG A 14 6.43 -8.70 -7.11
CA ARG A 14 5.33 -9.12 -6.22
C ARG A 14 5.41 -8.49 -4.83
N LEU A 15 6.63 -8.30 -4.33
CA LEU A 15 6.88 -7.70 -3.02
C LEU A 15 7.55 -6.34 -3.21
N ILE A 16 6.91 -5.30 -2.71
CA ILE A 16 7.35 -3.91 -2.84
C ILE A 16 7.60 -3.27 -1.47
N GLY A 17 8.54 -2.32 -1.44
CA GLY A 17 8.83 -1.55 -0.22
C GLY A 17 7.74 -0.53 0.09
N ARG A 18 7.80 0.07 1.28
CA ARG A 18 6.83 1.06 1.77
C ARG A 18 6.53 2.18 0.77
N GLU A 19 7.56 2.82 0.23
CA GLU A 19 7.37 3.95 -0.70
C GLU A 19 6.72 3.52 -2.01
N ALA A 20 7.11 2.36 -2.53
CA ALA A 20 6.50 1.80 -3.73
C ALA A 20 5.05 1.36 -3.48
N ALA A 21 4.74 0.82 -2.30
CA ALA A 21 3.37 0.46 -1.91
C ALA A 21 2.47 1.69 -1.82
N ALA A 22 2.95 2.77 -1.20
CA ALA A 22 2.22 4.03 -1.13
C ALA A 22 1.98 4.62 -2.53
N ALA A 23 3.02 4.66 -3.37
CA ALA A 23 2.90 5.13 -4.75
C ALA A 23 1.93 4.27 -5.59
N TYR A 24 1.92 2.95 -5.37
CA TYR A 24 1.02 2.02 -6.05
C TYR A 24 -0.45 2.36 -5.83
N VAL A 25 -0.82 2.74 -4.60
CA VAL A 25 -2.20 3.13 -4.24
C VAL A 25 -2.45 4.63 -4.32
N CYS A 26 -1.56 5.40 -4.98
CA CYS A 26 -1.66 6.86 -5.15
C CYS A 26 -1.67 7.66 -3.83
N LEU A 27 -0.90 7.22 -2.83
CA LEU A 27 -0.80 7.87 -1.51
C LEU A 27 0.63 8.32 -1.18
N SER A 28 0.74 9.26 -0.25
CA SER A 28 2.02 9.53 0.41
C SER A 28 2.35 8.40 1.41
N PRO A 29 3.64 8.13 1.69
CA PRO A 29 4.02 7.07 2.62
C PRO A 29 3.42 7.23 4.02
N THR A 30 3.23 8.47 4.48
CA THR A 30 2.65 8.79 5.79
C THR A 30 1.16 8.44 5.85
N ILE A 31 0.38 8.78 4.81
CA ILE A 31 -1.04 8.43 4.75
C ILE A 31 -1.20 6.92 4.59
N PHE A 32 -0.31 6.28 3.82
CA PHE A 32 -0.30 4.83 3.69
C PHE A 32 -0.11 4.12 5.04
N ASP A 33 0.86 4.54 5.87
CA ASP A 33 1.01 3.98 7.22
C ASP A 33 -0.22 4.20 8.10
N LYS A 34 -0.86 5.38 7.99
CA LYS A 34 -2.10 5.66 8.72
C LYS A 34 -3.18 4.65 8.33
N LEU A 35 -3.38 4.38 7.04
CA LEU A 35 -4.36 3.39 6.59
C LEU A 35 -4.02 1.95 6.96
N VAL A 36 -2.74 1.61 7.00
CA VAL A 36 -2.28 0.30 7.51
C VAL A 36 -2.59 0.18 9.00
N SER A 37 -2.41 1.26 9.77
CA SER A 37 -2.74 1.28 11.19
C SER A 37 -4.25 1.24 11.47
N GLU A 38 -5.05 1.85 10.60
CA GLU A 38 -6.52 1.81 10.65
C GLU A 38 -7.10 0.49 10.14
N GLY A 39 -6.27 -0.39 9.58
CA GLY A 39 -6.69 -1.70 9.05
C GLY A 39 -7.36 -1.64 7.68
N ARG A 40 -7.36 -0.47 7.02
CA ARG A 40 -7.86 -0.30 5.64
C ARG A 40 -6.87 -0.78 4.58
N MET A 41 -5.59 -0.89 4.94
CA MET A 41 -4.52 -1.42 4.09
C MET A 41 -3.83 -2.61 4.78
N PRO A 42 -3.26 -3.56 4.01
CA PRO A 42 -2.62 -4.75 4.56
C PRO A 42 -1.37 -4.40 5.36
N LYS A 43 -1.14 -5.16 6.43
CA LYS A 43 0.09 -5.05 7.24
C LYS A 43 1.29 -5.54 6.44
N PRO A 44 2.50 -4.97 6.67
CA PRO A 44 3.70 -5.44 6.01
C PRO A 44 4.01 -6.90 6.33
N ARG A 45 4.46 -7.64 5.31
CA ARG A 45 5.09 -8.95 5.49
C ARG A 45 6.53 -8.79 5.92
N GLN A 46 6.92 -9.55 6.95
CA GLN A 46 8.27 -9.56 7.48
C GLN A 46 9.13 -10.55 6.67
N LEU A 47 10.05 -10.04 5.85
CA LEU A 47 10.97 -10.85 5.05
C LEU A 47 12.26 -11.19 5.81
N SER A 48 12.61 -10.36 6.79
CA SER A 48 13.75 -10.52 7.69
C SER A 48 13.53 -9.63 8.91
N SER A 49 14.37 -9.74 9.94
CA SER A 49 14.31 -8.91 11.15
C SER A 49 14.27 -7.40 10.87
N HIS A 50 14.92 -6.95 9.80
CA HIS A 50 15.02 -5.53 9.44
C HIS A 50 14.29 -5.17 8.13
N ARG A 51 13.62 -6.14 7.48
CA ARG A 51 13.05 -5.91 6.14
C ARG A 51 11.59 -6.29 6.08
N LYS A 52 10.79 -5.28 5.73
CA LYS A 52 9.35 -5.38 5.52
C LYS A 52 9.02 -5.09 4.07
N ALA A 53 8.04 -5.80 3.53
CA ALA A 53 7.52 -5.59 2.19
C ALA A 53 6.01 -5.85 2.15
N TRP A 54 5.34 -5.29 1.16
CA TRP A 54 3.92 -5.48 0.90
C TRP A 54 3.74 -6.32 -0.35
N ASP A 55 2.81 -7.27 -0.32
CA ASP A 55 2.43 -8.03 -1.50
C ASP A 55 1.44 -7.20 -2.33
N VAL A 56 1.74 -7.04 -3.62
CA VAL A 56 0.90 -6.26 -4.54
C VAL A 56 -0.52 -6.81 -4.61
N ARG A 57 -0.70 -8.13 -4.54
CA ARG A 57 -2.04 -8.73 -4.59
C ARG A 57 -2.86 -8.44 -3.34
N GLU A 58 -2.21 -8.33 -2.18
CA GLU A 58 -2.90 -7.91 -0.95
C GLU A 58 -3.29 -6.44 -1.01
N LEU A 59 -2.47 -5.60 -1.67
CA LEU A 59 -2.83 -4.22 -1.95
C LEU A 59 -4.01 -4.13 -2.92
N ASP A 60 -4.00 -4.90 -4.01
CA ASP A 60 -5.12 -4.97 -4.96
C ASP A 60 -6.43 -5.31 -4.25
N VAL A 61 -6.45 -6.39 -3.47
CA VAL A 61 -7.65 -6.81 -2.71
C VAL A 61 -8.12 -5.73 -1.73
N ALA A 62 -7.19 -5.02 -1.08
CA ALA A 62 -7.55 -3.93 -0.18
C ALA A 62 -8.14 -2.75 -0.93
N VAL A 63 -7.60 -2.41 -2.11
CA VAL A 63 -8.11 -1.35 -2.99
C VAL A 63 -9.50 -1.71 -3.53
N ASP A 64 -9.72 -2.94 -3.97
CA ASP A 64 -11.03 -3.44 -4.41
C ASP A 64 -12.09 -3.37 -3.30
N SER A 65 -11.66 -3.44 -2.03
CA SER A 65 -12.54 -3.35 -0.85
C SER A 65 -12.78 -1.92 -0.37
N LEU A 66 -12.15 -0.90 -0.97
CA LEU A 66 -12.37 0.49 -0.57
C LEU A 66 -13.77 0.95 -0.99
N PRO A 67 -14.45 1.75 -0.14
CA PRO A 67 -15.72 2.36 -0.49
C PRO A 67 -15.55 3.26 -1.71
N ARG A 68 -16.54 3.22 -2.62
CA ARG A 68 -16.60 4.11 -3.78
C ARG A 68 -17.33 5.39 -3.38
N ASP A 69 -16.97 6.49 -4.02
CA ASP A 69 -17.54 7.83 -3.76
C ASP A 69 -19.08 7.87 -3.94
N GLU A 70 -19.63 6.95 -4.76
CA GLU A 70 -21.08 6.81 -5.01
C GLU A 70 -21.83 5.93 -3.99
N ASP A 71 -21.12 5.11 -3.20
CA ASP A 71 -21.67 4.24 -2.16
C ASP A 71 -21.57 4.95 -0.81
N GLY A 72 -22.34 6.03 -0.66
CA GLY A 72 -22.32 6.86 0.54
C GLY A 72 -22.73 6.07 1.79
N ASN A 73 -21.78 5.78 2.69
CA ASN A 73 -21.85 5.97 4.16
C ASN A 73 -20.80 5.13 4.92
N ASP A 74 -19.53 5.50 4.85
CA ASP A 74 -18.61 5.33 5.98
C ASP A 74 -17.59 6.48 6.00
N GLY A 75 -17.91 7.47 6.81
CA GLY A 75 -17.04 8.61 7.09
C GLY A 75 -15.72 8.16 7.71
N ALA A 76 -14.71 7.89 6.90
CA ALA A 76 -13.33 8.06 7.30
C ALA A 76 -12.95 9.51 6.99
N GLU A 77 -13.11 10.38 7.98
CA GLU A 77 -12.60 11.74 7.97
C GLU A 77 -11.08 11.72 7.70
N PHE A 78 -10.71 11.78 6.42
CA PHE A 78 -9.38 12.21 6.03
C PHE A 78 -9.33 13.72 6.22
N GLY A 79 -9.07 14.13 7.46
CA GLY A 79 -8.68 15.50 7.78
C GLY A 79 -7.41 15.85 7.01
N TRP A 80 -7.58 16.41 5.82
CA TRP A 80 -6.56 17.18 5.13
C TRP A 80 -6.35 18.44 5.97
N LYS A 81 -5.32 18.42 6.81
CA LYS A 81 -4.92 19.62 7.55
C LYS A 81 -3.90 20.36 6.67
N GLU A 82 -4.35 21.51 6.18
CA GLU A 82 -3.55 22.55 5.52
C GLU A 82 -2.39 23.03 6.41
#